data_AF-A0A8J6XDX3-F1
#
_entry.id   AF-A0A8J6XDX3-F1
#
_cell.length_a   1.000
_cell.length_b   1.000
_cell.length_c   1.000
_cell.angle_alpha   90.00
_cell.angle_beta   90.00
_cell.angle_gamma   90.00
#
_symmetry.space_group_name_H-M   'P 1'
#
loop_
_entity.id
_entity.type
_entity.pdbx_description
1 polymer ?
#
loop_
_entity_poly.entity_id
_entity_poly.type
_entity_poly.pdbx_seq_one_letter_code
_entity_poly.pdbx_strand_id
1 'polypeptide(L)' 'MKICTIKATPEWLSTESVQYIAECLEACEDASMLADLRAIFPREALTQGSRFVNMKQREMLKIWLDDLNQQAA' A
#
# COMPACT_ATOMS: atom_id res chain seq x y z
N MET A 1 -6.86 -3.04 -13.23
CA MET A 1 -5.85 -2.33 -12.39
C MET A 1 -4.58 -3.19 -12.28
N LYS A 2 -3.39 -2.61 -12.32
CA LYS A 2 -2.11 -3.35 -12.30
C LYS A 2 -1.66 -3.55 -10.84
N ILE A 3 -1.42 -4.80 -10.43
CA ILE A 3 -0.94 -5.14 -9.08
C ILE A 3 0.47 -5.72 -9.21
N CYS A 4 1.39 -5.31 -8.35
CA CYS A 4 2.73 -5.86 -8.27
C CYS A 4 2.66 -7.37 -7.98
N THR A 5 3.19 -8.18 -8.90
CA THR A 5 3.22 -9.65 -8.78
C THR A 5 4.51 -10.17 -8.16
N ILE A 6 5.43 -9.28 -7.80
CA ILE A 6 6.73 -9.62 -7.20
C ILE A 6 6.51 -10.05 -5.75
N LYS A 7 7.21 -11.11 -5.33
CA LYS A 7 7.25 -11.51 -3.91
C LYS A 7 8.17 -10.58 -3.14
N ALA A 8 7.78 -10.20 -1.92
CA ALA A 8 8.66 -9.41 -1.06
C ALA A 8 9.92 -10.21 -0.74
N THR A 9 11.07 -9.59 -0.96
CA THR A 9 12.37 -10.07 -0.48
C THR A 9 12.60 -9.55 0.94
N PRO A 10 13.58 -10.07 1.70
CA PRO A 10 13.88 -9.56 3.04
C PRO A 10 14.19 -8.06 3.07
N GLU A 11 14.77 -7.50 2.00
CA GLU A 11 15.07 -6.06 1.88
C GLU A 11 13.79 -5.23 1.93
N TRP A 12 12.74 -5.66 1.22
CA TRP A 12 11.42 -5.02 1.26
C TRP A 12 10.76 -5.04 2.64
N LEU A 13 11.12 -6.02 3.46
CA LEU A 13 10.59 -6.21 4.80
C LEU A 13 11.52 -5.67 5.90
N SER A 14 12.62 -5.04 5.52
CA SER A 14 13.48 -4.31 6.45
C SER A 14 12.71 -3.17 7.12
N THR A 15 13.06 -2.85 8.37
CA THR A 15 12.42 -1.76 9.13
C THR A 15 12.39 -0.45 8.35
N GLU A 16 13.51 -0.10 7.71
CA GLU A 16 13.65 1.11 6.90
C GLU A 16 12.69 1.11 5.71
N SER A 17 12.65 0.01 4.95
CA SER A 17 11.74 -0.09 3.79
C SER A 17 10.27 -0.06 4.20
N VAL A 18 9.92 -0.72 5.30
CA VAL A 18 8.54 -0.73 5.82
C VAL A 18 8.13 0.66 6.30
N GLN A 19 9.03 1.41 6.96
CA GLN A 19 8.77 2.80 7.36
C GLN A 19 8.59 3.72 6.15
N TYR A 20 9.46 3.60 5.14
CA TYR A 20 9.32 4.36 3.90
C TYR A 20 7.99 4.07 3.18
N ILE A 21 7.58 2.81 3.11
CA ILE A 21 6.28 2.44 2.53
C ILE A 21 5.13 3.02 3.36
N ALA A 22 5.25 3.04 4.69
CA ALA A 22 4.26 3.66 5.54
C ALA A 22 4.13 5.17 5.27
N GLU A 23 5.24 5.89 5.11
CA GLU A 23 5.23 7.31 4.72
C GLU A 23 4.56 7.53 3.37
N CYS A 24 4.83 6.66 2.39
CA CYS A 24 4.17 6.71 1.08
C CYS A 24 2.65 6.48 1.19
N LEU A 25 2.23 5.52 2.01
CA LEU A 25 0.82 5.24 2.28
C LEU A 25 0.14 6.40 3.04
N GLU A 26 0.88 7.07 3.93
CA GLU A 26 0.43 8.25 4.66
C GLU A 26 0.20 9.45 3.73
N ALA A 27 1.04 9.59 2.71
CA ALA A 27 0.96 10.65 1.72
C ALA A 27 -0.11 10.42 0.62
N CYS A 28 -0.80 9.27 0.62
CA CYS A 28 -1.86 9.04 -0.35
C CYS A 28 -3.06 9.95 -0.05
N GLU A 29 -3.49 10.72 -1.06
CA GLU A 29 -4.65 11.62 -0.96
C GLU A 29 -5.91 11.05 -1.62
N ASP A 30 -5.74 10.08 -2.52
CA ASP A 30 -6.84 9.42 -3.24
C ASP A 30 -6.53 7.96 -3.61
N ALA A 31 -7.53 7.29 -4.20
CA ALA A 31 -7.44 5.90 -4.63
C ALA A 31 -6.45 5.69 -5.80
N SER A 32 -6.19 6.71 -6.62
CA SER A 32 -5.25 6.61 -7.75
C SER A 32 -3.82 6.53 -7.25
N MET A 33 -3.45 7.32 -6.25
CA MET A 33 -2.13 7.23 -5.61
C MET A 33 -1.90 5.85 -5.00
N LEU A 34 -2.90 5.31 -4.31
CA LEU A 34 -2.84 3.95 -3.77
C LEU A 34 -2.70 2.91 -4.89
N ALA A 35 -3.31 3.16 -6.05
CA ALA A 35 -3.18 2.28 -7.20
C ALA A 35 -1.74 2.21 -7.71
N ASP A 36 -1.07 3.37 -7.78
CA ASP A 36 0.32 3.45 -8.19
C ASP A 36 1.23 2.71 -7.19
N LEU A 37 1.02 2.89 -5.89
CA LEU A 37 1.77 2.16 -4.87
C LEU A 37 1.55 0.64 -4.97
N ARG A 38 0.33 0.20 -5.26
CA ARG A 38 0.00 -1.23 -5.49
C ARG A 38 0.67 -1.80 -6.74
N ALA A 39 1.02 -0.98 -7.72
CA ALA A 39 1.74 -1.40 -8.91
C ALA A 39 3.26 -1.52 -8.68
N ILE A 40 3.80 -0.77 -7.71
CA ILE A 40 5.24 -0.69 -7.41
C ILE A 40 5.62 -1.66 -6.31
N PHE A 41 4.95 -1.59 -5.16
CA PHE A 41 5.35 -2.31 -3.96
C PHE A 41 4.74 -3.71 -3.87
N PRO A 42 5.53 -4.72 -3.46
CA PRO A 42 4.99 -6.04 -3.16
C PRO A 42 3.85 -5.97 -2.13
N ARG A 43 2.81 -6.78 -2.32
CA ARG A 43 1.62 -6.81 -1.44
C ARG A 43 1.98 -6.97 0.04
N GLU A 44 2.95 -7.84 0.34
CA GLU A 44 3.37 -8.09 1.71
C GLU A 44 4.03 -6.85 2.35
N ALA A 45 4.85 -6.13 1.59
CA ALA A 45 5.49 -4.90 2.06
C ALA A 45 4.47 -3.79 2.32
N LEU A 46 3.48 -3.62 1.43
CA LEU A 46 2.32 -2.74 1.66
C LEU A 46 1.53 -3.13 2.92
N THR A 47 1.34 -4.42 3.13
CA THR A 47 0.63 -4.93 4.31
C THR A 47 1.38 -4.58 5.59
N GLN A 48 2.72 -4.70 5.60
CA GLN A 48 3.52 -4.28 6.76
C GLN A 48 3.50 -2.76 6.95
N GLY A 49 3.70 -1.98 5.88
CA GLY A 49 3.69 -0.50 5.95
C GLY A 49 2.36 0.05 6.45
N SER A 50 1.23 -0.53 6.04
CA SER A 50 -0.11 -0.12 6.49
C SER A 50 -0.35 -0.29 7.99
N ARG A 51 0.53 -0.99 8.72
CA ARG A 51 0.46 -1.10 10.18
C ARG A 51 0.98 0.14 10.91
N PHE A 52 1.73 1.01 10.22
CA PHE A 52 2.38 2.18 10.80
C PHE A 52 1.74 3.51 10.39
N VAL A 53 0.78 3.49 9.46
CA VAL A 53 -0.03 4.67 9.11
C VAL A 53 -1.00 5.04 10.23
N ASN A 54 -1.39 6.32 10.29
CA ASN A 54 -2.34 6.80 11.27
C ASN A 54 -3.74 6.18 11.08
N MET A 55 -4.60 6.28 12.10
CA MET A 55 -5.92 5.64 12.08
C MET A 55 -6.84 6.18 10.97
N LYS A 56 -6.87 7.51 10.76
CA LYS A 56 -7.67 8.15 9.71
C LYS A 56 -7.22 7.67 8.34
N GLN A 57 -5.92 7.65 8.09
CA GLN A 57 -5.38 7.20 6.83
C GLN A 57 -5.67 5.71 6.59
N ARG A 58 -5.57 4.88 7.63
CA ARG A 58 -5.91 3.46 7.53
C ARG A 58 -7.36 3.24 7.10
N GLU A 59 -8.30 4.06 7.59
CA GLU A 59 -9.70 3.99 7.17
C GLU A 59 -9.86 4.38 5.69
N MET A 60 -9.21 5.46 5.25
CA MET A 60 -9.21 5.88 3.84
C MET A 60 -8.63 4.80 2.93
N LEU A 61 -7.48 4.23 3.30
CA LEU A 61 -6.85 3.14 2.55
C LEU A 61 -7.77 1.93 2.39
N LYS A 62 -8.58 1.58 3.40
CA LYS A 62 -9.57 0.50 3.28
C LYS A 62 -10.65 0.82 2.26
N ILE A 63 -11.23 2.02 2.34
CA ILE A 63 -12.28 2.48 1.41
C ILE A 63 -11.74 2.44 -0.03
N TRP A 64 -10.55 2.98 -0.25
CA TRP A 64 -9.92 2.98 -1.57
C TRP A 64 -9.54 1.57 -2.03
N LEU A 65 -9.05 0.70 -1.15
CA LEU A 65 -8.77 -0.70 -1.50
C LEU A 65 -10.03 -1.41 -1.98
N ASP A 66 -11.16 -1.20 -1.32
CA ASP A 66 -12.44 -1.83 -1.68
C ASP A 66 -12.93 -1.35 -3.06
N ASP A 67 -12.92 -0.04 -3.31
CA ASP A 67 -13.24 0.54 -4.63
C ASP A 67 -12.33 -0.02 -5.74
N LEU A 68 -11.02 0.02 -5.52
CA LEU A 68 -10.04 -0.48 -6.49
C LEU A 68 -10.18 -1.98 -6.75
N ASN A 69 -10.61 -2.76 -5.76
CA ASN A 69 -10.85 -4.19 -5.93
C ASN A 69 -12.15 -4.47 -6.70
N GLN A 70 -13.19 -3.65 -6.53
CA GLN A 70 -14.43 -3.75 -7.31
C GLN A 70 -14.20 -3.41 -8.79
N GLN A 71 -13.33 -2.45 -9.09
CA GLN A 71 -12.95 -2.11 -10.47
C GLN A 71 -12.05 -3.17 -11.13
N ALA A 72 -11.48 -4.09 -10.35
CA ALA A 72 -10.63 -5.18 -10.84
C ALA A 72 -11.38 -6.51 -11.00
N ALA A 73 -12.65 -6.58 -10.56
CA ALA A 73 -13.54 -7.73 -10.71
C ALA A 73 -14.30 -7.68 -12.06
#